data_AF-G0EJL4-F1
#
_entry.id   AF-G0EJL4-F1
#
_cell.length_a   1.000
_cell.length_b   1.000
_cell.length_c   1.000
_cell.angle_alpha   90.00
_cell.angle_beta   90.00
_cell.angle_gamma   90.00
#
_symmetry.space_group_name_H-M   'P 1'
#
loop_
_entity.id
_entity.type
_entity.pdbx_description
1 polymer ?
#
loop_
_entity_poly.entity_id
_entity_poly.type
_entity_poly.pdbx_seq_one_letter_code
_entity_poly.pdbx_strand_id
1 'polypeptide(L)'
;MVEAKILNLAITDKGFVVILKPEKSDKVVPISIAYLEAQSIMSSLIGYKIERPLTHDIIYSIFQNCNIRLINVIIDNVHIDTFFAKLVIEHNAKNIFIDSRPSDAIALSLKSKAPIFIEEHVIEKAGILLEENDNLMKVKEGIPFTYQKFERDELIKEKNGENIFVKKEPEEINNIDNNQLNNNNNNKKNKEELQKLLDQAVKEERYEDAAKYRDELDNLTE
;
A
#
# COMPACT_ATOMS: atom_id res chain seq x y z
N MET A 1 23.87 -10.59 -4.60
CA MET A 1 22.69 -9.70 -4.78
C MET A 1 22.20 -9.68 -6.23
N VAL A 2 20.89 -9.62 -6.42
CA VAL A 2 20.20 -9.63 -7.72
C VAL A 2 19.31 -8.38 -7.82
N GLU A 3 19.26 -7.74 -8.98
CA GLU A 3 18.34 -6.63 -9.23
C GLU A 3 16.89 -7.13 -9.23
N ALA A 4 15.99 -6.35 -8.64
CA ALA A 4 14.59 -6.69 -8.50
C ALA A 4 13.70 -5.55 -8.99
N LYS A 5 12.54 -5.94 -9.53
CA LYS A 5 11.48 -5.03 -9.96
C LYS A 5 10.26 -5.21 -9.10
N ILE A 6 9.49 -4.14 -8.93
CA ILE A 6 8.17 -4.22 -8.32
C ILE A 6 7.25 -4.87 -9.33
N LEU A 7 6.75 -6.06 -9.00
CA LEU A 7 5.83 -6.81 -9.84
C LEU A 7 4.39 -6.36 -9.62
N ASN A 8 3.99 -6.21 -8.35
CA ASN A 8 2.65 -5.79 -7.99
C ASN A 8 2.60 -5.20 -6.57
N LEU A 9 1.58 -4.39 -6.30
CA LEU A 9 1.17 -3.98 -4.97
C LEU A 9 -0.23 -4.55 -4.70
N ALA A 10 -0.33 -5.50 -3.78
CA ALA A 10 -1.57 -6.18 -3.45
C ALA A 10 -2.18 -5.63 -2.17
N ILE A 11 -3.52 -5.64 -2.13
CA ILE A 11 -4.32 -5.41 -0.93
C ILE A 11 -4.85 -6.76 -0.47
N THR A 12 -4.69 -7.05 0.81
CA THR A 12 -5.13 -8.29 1.46
C THR A 12 -6.02 -7.95 2.64
N ASP A 13 -6.71 -8.94 3.18
CA ASP A 13 -7.44 -8.83 4.45
C ASP A 13 -6.56 -8.37 5.63
N LYS A 14 -5.25 -8.63 5.54
CA LYS A 14 -4.25 -8.28 6.57
C LYS A 14 -3.47 -6.99 6.29
N GLY A 15 -3.73 -6.32 5.17
CA GLY A 15 -3.06 -5.07 4.79
C GLY A 15 -2.41 -5.11 3.41
N PHE A 16 -1.34 -4.33 3.24
CA PHE A 16 -0.71 -4.11 1.93
C PHE A 16 0.55 -4.95 1.79
N VAL A 17 0.77 -5.50 0.59
CA VAL A 17 1.95 -6.31 0.28
C VAL A 17 2.55 -5.83 -1.04
N VAL A 18 3.82 -5.46 -1.01
CA VAL A 18 4.60 -5.22 -2.24
C VAL A 18 5.29 -6.52 -2.64
N ILE A 19 5.16 -6.90 -3.91
CA ILE A 19 5.74 -8.12 -4.46
C ILE A 19 6.94 -7.72 -5.33
N LEU A 20 8.12 -8.17 -4.93
CA LEU A 20 9.35 -7.95 -5.67
C LEU A 20 9.72 -9.19 -6.49
N LYS A 21 10.05 -8.99 -7.77
CA LYS A 21 10.54 -10.03 -8.69
C LYS A 21 12.02 -9.79 -8.96
N PRO A 22 12.93 -10.62 -8.41
CA PRO A 22 14.33 -10.62 -8.82
C PRO A 22 14.45 -11.06 -10.28
N GLU A 23 15.29 -10.40 -11.07
CA GLU A 23 15.38 -10.64 -12.53
C GLU A 23 15.85 -12.05 -12.89
N LYS A 24 16.65 -12.69 -12.03
CA LYS A 24 17.27 -14.01 -12.28
C LYS A 24 16.69 -15.13 -11.41
N SER A 25 15.46 -14.95 -10.90
CA SER A 25 14.82 -15.92 -10.03
C SER A 25 13.36 -16.13 -10.42
N ASP A 26 12.91 -17.39 -10.41
CA ASP A 26 11.50 -17.72 -10.59
C ASP A 26 10.66 -17.38 -9.35
N LYS A 27 11.32 -17.19 -8.21
CA LYS A 27 10.69 -16.76 -6.96
C LYS A 27 10.34 -15.28 -6.98
N VAL A 28 9.38 -14.90 -6.15
CA VAL A 28 9.09 -13.51 -5.75
C VAL A 28 9.25 -13.35 -4.26
N VAL A 29 9.58 -12.14 -3.82
CA VAL A 29 9.72 -11.79 -2.42
C VAL A 29 8.57 -10.85 -2.05
N PRO A 30 7.53 -11.33 -1.35
CA PRO A 30 6.49 -10.45 -0.82
C PRO A 30 6.99 -9.78 0.46
N ILE A 31 6.70 -8.48 0.58
CA ILE A 31 7.02 -7.69 1.75
C ILE A 31 5.75 -6.95 2.16
N SER A 32 5.26 -7.23 3.37
CA SER A 32 4.12 -6.50 3.92
C SER A 32 4.54 -5.09 4.34
N ILE A 33 3.67 -4.13 4.06
CA ILE A 33 3.90 -2.71 4.31
C ILE A 33 2.64 -2.09 4.91
N ALA A 34 2.81 -0.98 5.63
CA ALA A 34 1.68 -0.23 6.15
C ALA A 34 1.06 0.69 5.07
N TYR A 35 -0.13 1.19 5.37
CA TYR A 35 -0.98 1.94 4.44
C TYR A 35 -0.28 3.19 3.88
N LEU A 36 0.41 3.96 4.73
CA LEU A 36 1.05 5.21 4.32
C LEU A 36 2.21 4.96 3.36
N GLU A 37 2.98 3.90 3.58
CA GLU A 37 4.05 3.50 2.67
C GLU A 37 3.48 2.95 1.35
N ALA A 38 2.39 2.18 1.42
CA ALA A 38 1.69 1.71 0.23
C ALA A 38 1.17 2.87 -0.63
N GLN A 39 0.62 3.93 -0.01
CA GLN A 39 0.18 5.14 -0.70
C GLN A 39 1.35 5.86 -1.41
N SER A 40 2.51 5.95 -0.75
CA SER A 40 3.71 6.55 -1.32
C SER A 40 4.26 5.75 -2.52
N ILE A 41 4.26 4.42 -2.41
CA ILE A 41 4.65 3.52 -3.51
C ILE A 41 3.65 3.64 -4.67
N MET A 42 2.35 3.55 -4.40
CA MET A 42 1.30 3.58 -5.41
C MET A 42 1.27 4.89 -6.19
N SER A 43 1.36 6.04 -5.51
CA SER A 43 1.45 7.35 -6.17
C SER A 43 2.66 7.44 -7.10
N SER A 44 3.80 6.88 -6.70
CA SER A 44 5.03 6.86 -7.49
C SER A 44 4.92 5.91 -8.69
N LEU A 45 4.27 4.76 -8.54
CA LEU A 45 4.02 3.79 -9.62
C LEU A 45 3.08 4.34 -10.70
N ILE A 46 2.00 5.02 -10.30
CA ILE A 46 1.03 5.63 -11.24
C ILE A 46 1.60 6.92 -11.86
N GLY A 47 2.66 7.49 -11.27
CA GLY A 47 3.20 8.79 -11.67
C GLY A 47 2.26 9.95 -11.34
N TYR A 48 1.34 9.75 -10.39
CA TYR A 48 0.39 10.77 -9.97
C TYR A 48 1.01 11.72 -8.95
N LYS A 49 1.04 13.01 -9.28
CA LYS A 49 1.56 14.04 -8.37
C LYS A 49 0.45 14.51 -7.44
N ILE A 50 0.64 14.26 -6.14
CA ILE A 50 -0.25 14.76 -5.09
C ILE A 50 0.05 16.26 -4.85
N GLU A 51 -0.99 17.05 -4.60
CA GLU A 51 -0.88 18.51 -4.41
C GLU A 51 0.03 18.89 -3.22
N ARG A 52 -0.05 18.11 -2.14
CA ARG A 52 0.82 18.24 -0.97
C ARG A 52 1.81 17.07 -0.93
N PRO A 53 3.11 17.33 -0.72
CA PRO A 53 4.12 16.29 -0.71
C PRO A 53 3.92 15.34 0.49
N LEU A 54 4.05 14.03 0.26
CA LEU A 54 4.15 13.03 1.31
C LEU A 54 5.56 12.99 1.90
N THR A 55 5.76 12.23 2.97
CA THR A 55 7.06 12.12 3.66
C THR A 55 8.20 11.76 2.71
N HIS A 56 8.02 10.75 1.84
CA HIS A 56 9.06 10.37 0.88
C HIS A 56 9.30 11.42 -0.21
N ASP A 57 8.31 12.26 -0.53
CA ASP A 57 8.50 13.41 -1.43
C ASP A 57 9.39 14.47 -0.78
N ILE A 58 9.17 14.74 0.51
CA ILE A 58 10.00 15.66 1.28
C ILE A 58 11.45 15.15 1.34
N ILE A 59 11.66 13.87 1.64
CA ILE A 59 13.00 13.27 1.69
C ILE A 59 13.68 13.32 0.32
N TYR A 60 12.96 12.98 -0.75
CA TYR A 60 13.50 13.07 -2.10
C TYR A 60 13.88 14.52 -2.47
N SER A 61 13.06 15.51 -2.08
CA SER A 61 13.37 16.92 -2.26
C SER A 61 14.64 17.33 -1.49
N ILE A 62 14.81 16.85 -0.25
CA ILE A 62 16.04 17.07 0.53
C ILE A 62 17.25 16.49 -0.22
N PHE A 63 17.13 15.28 -0.78
CA PHE A 63 18.23 14.68 -1.55
C PHE A 63 18.62 15.56 -2.74
N GLN A 64 17.64 16.06 -3.50
CA GLN A 64 17.90 16.95 -4.64
C GLN A 64 18.56 18.27 -4.22
N ASN A 65 18.08 18.89 -3.14
CA ASN A 65 18.57 20.19 -2.68
C ASN A 65 19.92 20.13 -1.94
N CYS A 66 20.30 18.95 -1.43
CA CYS A 66 21.56 18.73 -0.72
C CYS A 66 22.61 17.98 -1.55
N ASN A 67 22.43 17.87 -2.87
CA ASN A 67 23.33 17.13 -3.76
C ASN A 67 23.61 15.69 -3.30
N ILE A 68 22.56 15.02 -2.82
CA ILE A 68 22.59 13.61 -2.42
C ILE A 68 21.95 12.80 -3.55
N ARG A 69 22.66 11.78 -4.04
CA ARG A 69 22.14 10.86 -5.06
C ARG A 69 21.86 9.50 -4.43
N LEU A 70 20.62 9.01 -4.52
CA LEU A 70 20.33 7.62 -4.19
C LEU A 70 20.86 6.73 -5.32
N ILE A 71 21.90 5.93 -5.03
CA ILE A 71 22.57 5.06 -6.00
C ILE A 71 21.72 3.82 -6.24
N ASN A 72 21.32 3.17 -5.16
CA ASN A 72 20.47 2.00 -5.16
C ASN A 72 19.91 1.77 -3.76
N VAL A 73 18.99 0.82 -3.67
CA VAL A 73 18.53 0.26 -2.39
C VAL A 73 18.83 -1.22 -2.35
N ILE A 74 19.19 -1.73 -1.19
CA ILE A 74 19.55 -3.14 -1.00
C ILE A 74 18.68 -3.71 0.10
N ILE A 75 17.89 -4.74 -0.19
CA ILE A 75 17.23 -5.57 0.83
C ILE A 75 18.24 -6.65 1.20
N ASP A 76 18.93 -6.43 2.32
CA ASP A 76 20.17 -7.14 2.64
C ASP A 76 19.99 -8.23 3.69
N ASN A 77 18.87 -8.25 4.42
CA ASN A 77 18.64 -9.29 5.42
C ASN A 77 17.15 -9.55 5.66
N VAL A 78 16.86 -10.72 6.19
CA VAL A 78 15.55 -11.10 6.72
C VAL A 78 15.75 -11.93 7.99
N HIS A 79 15.09 -11.51 9.06
CA HIS A 79 15.09 -12.23 10.33
C HIS A 79 13.65 -12.47 10.79
N ILE A 80 13.27 -13.75 10.88
CA ILE A 80 11.88 -14.18 11.07
C ILE A 80 11.07 -13.64 9.89
N ASP A 81 10.29 -12.58 10.09
CA ASP A 81 9.49 -11.93 9.05
C ASP A 81 9.82 -10.43 8.89
N THR A 82 10.89 -9.98 9.55
CA THR A 82 11.36 -8.61 9.48
C THR A 82 12.46 -8.50 8.46
N PHE A 83 12.16 -7.82 7.35
CA PHE A 83 13.13 -7.48 6.33
C PHE A 83 13.88 -6.20 6.70
N PHE A 84 15.16 -6.18 6.37
CA PHE A 84 16.05 -5.05 6.53
C PHE A 84 16.49 -4.55 5.16
N ALA A 85 16.66 -3.24 5.04
CA ALA A 85 17.16 -2.63 3.83
C ALA A 85 18.17 -1.54 4.14
N LYS A 86 18.96 -1.19 3.11
CA LYS A 86 19.89 -0.08 3.13
C LYS A 86 19.65 0.82 1.94
N LEU A 87 19.66 2.13 2.19
CA LEU A 87 19.84 3.13 1.15
C LEU A 87 21.34 3.28 0.91
N VAL A 88 21.78 3.12 -0.33
CA VAL A 88 23.14 3.47 -0.73
C VAL A 88 23.08 4.84 -1.37
N ILE A 89 23.49 5.87 -0.64
CA ILE A 89 23.52 7.24 -1.14
C ILE A 89 24.95 7.66 -1.45
N GLU A 90 25.11 8.55 -2.41
CA GLU A 90 26.34 9.27 -2.69
C GLU A 90 26.17 10.72 -2.25
N HIS A 91 27.13 11.20 -1.45
CA HIS A 91 27.23 12.60 -1.04
C HIS A 91 28.71 12.97 -0.95
N ASN A 92 29.11 14.08 -1.59
CA ASN A 92 30.51 14.52 -1.66
C ASN A 92 31.48 13.41 -2.13
N ALA A 93 31.10 12.67 -3.18
CA ALA A 93 31.85 11.55 -3.75
C ALA A 93 32.14 10.39 -2.77
N LYS A 94 31.35 10.28 -1.70
CA LYS A 94 31.41 9.17 -0.75
C LYS A 94 30.09 8.41 -0.75
N ASN A 95 30.20 7.09 -0.78
CA ASN A 95 29.06 6.20 -0.58
C ASN A 95 28.77 6.09 0.93
N ILE A 96 27.53 6.34 1.30
CA ILE A 96 27.03 6.24 2.67
C ILE A 96 25.88 5.21 2.66
N PHE A 97 25.93 4.30 3.62
CA PHE A 97 24.90 3.30 3.84
C PHE A 97 24.00 3.76 4.97
N ILE A 98 22.71 3.88 4.71
CA ILE A 98 21.72 4.27 5.71
C ILE A 98 20.76 3.10 5.91
N ASP A 99 20.65 2.66 7.16
CA ASP A 99 19.67 1.63 7.56
C ASP A 99 18.24 2.12 7.30
N SER A 100 17.40 1.25 6.77
CA SER A 100 16.05 1.61 6.33
C SER A 100 15.12 0.41 6.35
N ARG A 101 13.82 0.68 6.54
CA ARG A 101 12.80 -0.34 6.27
C ARG A 101 12.67 -0.51 4.75
N PRO A 102 12.41 -1.73 4.25
CA PRO A 102 12.23 -1.94 2.81
C PRO A 102 11.12 -1.08 2.21
N SER A 103 10.03 -0.85 2.94
CA SER A 103 8.91 -0.01 2.48
C SER A 103 9.35 1.43 2.14
N ASP A 104 10.19 2.03 3.00
CA ASP A 104 10.72 3.37 2.80
C ASP A 104 11.75 3.41 1.67
N ALA A 105 12.62 2.39 1.64
CA ALA A 105 13.64 2.25 0.61
C ALA A 105 13.03 2.09 -0.78
N ILE A 106 12.02 1.23 -0.92
CA ILE A 106 11.30 1.01 -2.18
C ILE A 106 10.61 2.31 -2.63
N ALA A 107 9.92 3.00 -1.73
CA ALA A 107 9.25 4.27 -2.05
C ALA A 107 10.24 5.34 -2.54
N LEU A 108 11.41 5.48 -1.90
CA LEU A 108 12.46 6.39 -2.34
C LEU A 108 13.11 5.97 -3.65
N SER A 109 13.31 4.66 -3.86
CA SER A 109 13.87 4.13 -5.11
C SER A 109 12.98 4.47 -6.30
N LEU A 110 11.64 4.38 -6.14
CA LEU A 110 10.69 4.74 -7.19
C LEU A 110 10.75 6.23 -7.55
N LYS A 111 10.81 7.10 -6.54
CA LYS A 111 10.88 8.56 -6.75
C LYS A 111 12.18 9.00 -7.41
N SER A 112 13.30 8.40 -6.99
CA SER A 112 14.64 8.69 -7.51
C SER A 112 15.01 7.89 -8.76
N LYS A 113 14.17 6.91 -9.14
CA LYS A 113 14.46 5.91 -10.19
C LYS A 113 15.75 5.13 -9.91
N ALA A 114 16.09 4.93 -8.64
CA ALA A 114 17.22 4.12 -8.25
C ALA A 114 16.85 2.62 -8.31
N PRO A 115 17.76 1.73 -8.74
CA PRO A 115 17.52 0.30 -8.79
C PRO A 115 17.37 -0.31 -7.39
N ILE A 116 16.58 -1.38 -7.31
CA ILE A 116 16.35 -2.18 -6.10
C ILE A 116 17.16 -3.48 -6.24
N PHE A 117 17.94 -3.82 -5.23
CA PHE A 117 18.66 -5.09 -5.14
C PHE A 117 18.16 -5.91 -3.95
N ILE A 118 18.21 -7.22 -4.08
CA ILE A 118 17.91 -8.17 -3.01
C ILE A 118 19.09 -9.13 -2.88
N GLU A 119 19.53 -9.41 -1.66
CA GLU A 119 20.55 -10.43 -1.43
C GLU A 119 20.03 -11.84 -1.71
N GLU A 120 20.89 -12.70 -2.25
CA GLU A 120 20.51 -14.05 -2.69
C GLU A 120 19.95 -14.88 -1.53
N HIS A 121 20.59 -14.81 -0.37
CA HIS A 121 20.12 -15.51 0.83
C HIS A 121 18.74 -15.03 1.32
N VAL A 122 18.35 -13.78 1.01
CA VAL A 122 17.00 -13.26 1.32
C VAL A 122 15.98 -13.89 0.37
N ILE A 123 16.33 -14.00 -0.92
CA ILE A 123 15.50 -14.69 -1.94
C ILE A 123 15.34 -16.17 -1.58
N GLU A 124 16.41 -16.81 -1.08
CA GLU A 124 16.37 -18.22 -0.66
C GLU A 124 15.41 -18.43 0.53
N LYS A 125 15.50 -17.57 1.54
CA LYS A 125 14.73 -17.67 2.79
C LYS A 125 13.26 -17.27 2.64
N ALA A 126 12.99 -16.17 1.95
CA ALA A 126 11.66 -15.55 1.91
C ALA A 126 11.02 -15.56 0.51
N GLY A 127 11.73 -16.04 -0.50
CA GLY A 127 11.20 -16.11 -1.85
C GLY A 127 10.23 -17.26 -2.04
N ILE A 128 9.09 -16.96 -2.68
CA ILE A 128 8.00 -17.88 -2.94
C ILE A 128 7.85 -18.11 -4.44
N LEU A 129 7.58 -19.34 -4.86
CA LEU A 129 7.33 -19.67 -6.27
C LEU A 129 5.94 -19.17 -6.68
N LEU A 130 5.88 -18.48 -7.81
CA LEU A 130 4.63 -18.15 -8.48
C LEU A 130 4.19 -19.34 -9.35
N GLU A 131 2.92 -19.70 -9.29
CA GLU A 131 2.28 -20.48 -10.35
C GLU A 131 1.59 -19.54 -11.33
N GLU A 132 1.91 -19.70 -12.62
CA GLU A 132 1.15 -19.08 -13.69
C GLU A 132 -0.13 -19.89 -13.94
N ASN A 133 -1.29 -19.27 -13.69
CA ASN A 133 -2.58 -19.73 -14.20
C ASN A 133 -3.30 -18.52 -14.83
N ASP A 134 -3.98 -18.73 -15.95
CA ASP A 134 -4.55 -17.74 -16.89
C ASP A 134 -5.27 -16.52 -16.27
N ASN A 135 -4.49 -15.50 -15.84
CA ASN A 135 -4.87 -14.19 -15.26
C ASN A 135 -4.81 -14.04 -13.73
N LEU A 136 -4.35 -15.04 -12.98
CA LEU A 136 -4.25 -14.98 -11.52
C LEU A 136 -2.89 -15.49 -11.06
N MET A 137 -2.05 -14.60 -10.50
CA MET A 137 -0.87 -15.03 -9.75
C MET A 137 -1.32 -15.68 -8.46
N LYS A 138 -1.20 -17.01 -8.37
CA LYS A 138 -1.45 -17.78 -7.15
C LYS A 138 -0.11 -18.14 -6.52
N VAL A 139 0.03 -17.80 -5.24
CA VAL A 139 1.18 -18.23 -4.44
C VAL A 139 0.89 -19.65 -3.95
N LYS A 140 1.75 -20.63 -4.28
CA LYS A 140 1.56 -22.07 -3.95
C LYS A 140 1.27 -22.33 -2.48
N GLU A 141 2.02 -21.64 -1.65
CA GLU A 141 1.88 -21.60 -0.20
C GLU A 141 1.53 -20.16 0.09
N GLY A 142 0.36 -19.88 0.71
CA GLY A 142 -0.08 -18.50 0.95
C GLY A 142 1.05 -17.63 1.50
N ILE A 143 1.05 -16.33 1.17
CA ILE A 143 2.09 -15.38 1.63
C ILE A 143 2.27 -15.60 3.15
N PRO A 144 3.48 -15.91 3.66
CA PRO A 144 3.72 -16.10 5.07
C PRO A 144 3.33 -14.81 5.81
N PHE A 145 2.20 -14.85 6.50
CA PHE A 145 1.67 -13.70 7.23
C PHE A 145 1.86 -13.91 8.72
N THR A 146 3.04 -13.61 9.22
CA THR A 146 3.33 -13.52 10.65
C THR A 146 3.73 -12.10 10.97
N TYR A 147 2.75 -11.20 10.98
CA TYR A 147 2.85 -9.97 11.74
C TYR A 147 2.31 -10.25 13.14
N GLN A 148 3.06 -9.81 14.15
CA GLN A 148 2.54 -9.72 15.51
C GLN A 148 1.16 -9.09 15.45
N LYS A 149 0.17 -9.89 15.85
CA LYS A 149 -1.06 -9.40 16.48
C LYS A 149 -0.59 -8.38 17.53
N PHE A 150 -0.64 -7.08 17.23
CA PHE A 150 -0.98 -6.17 18.30
C PHE A 150 -2.37 -6.64 18.71
N GLU A 151 -2.51 -7.12 19.94
CA GLU A 151 -3.77 -7.61 20.50
C GLU A 151 -4.85 -6.53 20.33
N ARG A 152 -5.54 -6.56 19.20
CA ARG A 152 -6.92 -6.11 19.07
C ARG A 152 -7.76 -7.37 19.18
N ASP A 153 -7.73 -7.96 20.37
CA ASP A 153 -8.77 -8.89 20.77
C ASP A 153 -10.02 -8.04 21.02
N GLU A 154 -10.73 -7.73 19.93
CA GLU A 154 -12.15 -7.42 19.82
C GLU A 154 -12.38 -6.83 18.41
N LEU A 155 -13.34 -7.40 17.67
CA LEU A 155 -13.73 -7.09 16.28
C LEU A 155 -12.99 -7.91 15.20
N ILE A 156 -13.48 -9.12 14.94
CA ILE A 156 -14.21 -9.48 13.71
C ILE A 156 -14.51 -10.99 13.80
N LYS A 157 -15.79 -11.32 13.94
CA LYS A 157 -16.28 -12.68 13.70
C LYS A 157 -16.08 -13.00 12.22
N GLU A 158 -15.44 -14.12 11.96
CA GLU A 158 -15.20 -14.71 10.64
C GLU A 158 -16.42 -14.62 9.72
N LYS A 159 -16.17 -14.30 8.45
CA LYS A 159 -16.83 -14.98 7.34
C LYS A 159 -15.99 -14.94 6.06
N ASN A 160 -15.65 -16.15 5.63
CA ASN A 160 -15.38 -16.60 4.27
C ASN A 160 -14.10 -16.08 3.62
N GLY A 161 -13.03 -16.87 3.81
CA GLY A 161 -11.79 -16.75 3.08
C GLY A 161 -11.94 -17.19 1.63
N GLU A 162 -11.62 -16.26 0.73
CA GLU A 162 -11.07 -16.52 -0.59
C GLU A 162 -10.05 -15.41 -0.88
N ASN A 163 -8.77 -15.77 -1.02
CA ASN A 163 -7.71 -14.83 -1.40
C ASN A 163 -7.72 -14.64 -2.93
N ILE A 164 -8.51 -13.69 -3.42
CA ILE A 164 -8.60 -13.33 -4.83
C ILE A 164 -7.75 -12.09 -5.09
N PHE A 165 -6.67 -12.23 -5.88
CA PHE A 165 -5.83 -11.12 -6.35
C PHE A 165 -6.33 -10.64 -7.71
N VAL A 166 -6.77 -9.39 -7.83
CA VAL A 166 -7.14 -8.82 -9.14
C VAL A 166 -5.90 -8.20 -9.79
N LYS A 167 -5.55 -8.68 -10.98
CA LYS A 167 -4.57 -8.06 -11.87
C LYS A 167 -5.19 -6.76 -12.43
N LYS A 168 -4.59 -5.60 -12.21
CA LYS A 168 -4.86 -4.41 -13.02
C LYS A 168 -3.59 -4.05 -13.77
N GLU A 169 -3.60 -4.30 -15.08
CA GLU A 169 -2.72 -3.61 -16.02
C GLU A 169 -3.27 -2.19 -16.26
N PRO A 170 -2.40 -1.20 -16.52
CA PRO A 170 -2.81 0.17 -16.75
C PRO A 170 -3.25 0.34 -18.20
N GLU A 171 -4.56 0.37 -18.45
CA GLU A 171 -5.11 0.86 -19.72
C GLU A 171 -6.02 2.07 -19.54
N GLU A 172 -6.02 2.87 -20.59
CA GLU A 172 -6.31 4.29 -20.74
C GLU A 172 -7.70 4.75 -20.28
N ILE A 173 -7.75 5.91 -19.63
CA ILE A 173 -8.99 6.66 -19.42
C ILE A 173 -9.40 7.25 -20.76
N ASN A 174 -10.43 6.67 -21.40
CA ASN A 174 -11.21 7.36 -22.41
C ASN A 174 -12.71 7.04 -22.27
N ASN A 175 -13.44 8.09 -21.87
CA ASN A 175 -14.83 8.44 -22.17
C ASN A 175 -15.91 7.34 -22.17
N ILE A 176 -16.78 7.38 -21.15
CA ILE A 176 -18.23 7.23 -21.37
C ILE A 176 -18.96 8.29 -20.54
N ASP A 177 -19.53 9.25 -21.25
CA ASP A 177 -20.56 10.16 -20.78
C ASP A 177 -21.93 9.44 -20.75
N ASN A 178 -22.67 9.72 -19.67
CA ASN A 178 -24.12 9.80 -19.51
C ASN A 178 -25.03 8.63 -19.95
N ASN A 179 -25.67 8.02 -18.95
CA ASN A 179 -27.14 7.99 -18.93
C ASN A 179 -27.70 7.98 -17.49
N GLN A 180 -28.48 9.02 -17.20
CA GLN A 180 -29.32 9.18 -16.02
C GLN A 180 -30.53 8.23 -16.08
N LEU A 181 -30.91 7.62 -14.96
CA LEU A 181 -32.29 7.41 -14.48
C LEU A 181 -32.26 6.53 -13.22
N ASN A 182 -32.47 7.12 -12.02
CA ASN A 182 -33.08 6.54 -10.80
C ASN A 182 -32.52 7.14 -9.48
N ASN A 183 -32.77 8.42 -9.16
CA ASN A 183 -32.25 9.04 -7.92
C ASN A 183 -33.29 9.58 -6.90
N ASN A 184 -34.60 9.44 -7.10
CA ASN A 184 -35.55 10.10 -6.19
C ASN A 184 -36.07 9.23 -5.01
N ASN A 185 -35.87 7.91 -5.01
CA ASN A 185 -36.33 7.05 -3.90
C ASN A 185 -35.25 6.70 -2.87
N ASN A 186 -33.95 6.77 -3.22
CA ASN A 186 -32.86 6.43 -2.29
C ASN A 186 -32.58 7.55 -1.29
N ASN A 187 -32.68 8.81 -1.70
CA ASN A 187 -32.36 9.95 -0.82
C ASN A 187 -33.33 10.10 0.35
N LYS A 188 -34.62 9.77 0.14
CA LYS A 188 -35.64 9.84 1.19
C LYS A 188 -35.44 8.76 2.27
N LYS A 189 -35.00 7.57 1.85
CA LYS A 189 -34.69 6.45 2.74
C LYS A 189 -33.43 6.71 3.57
N ASN A 190 -32.40 7.31 2.96
CA ASN A 190 -31.18 7.72 3.66
C ASN A 190 -31.46 8.78 4.73
N LYS A 191 -32.34 9.75 4.47
CA LYS A 191 -32.65 10.82 5.43
C LYS A 191 -33.33 10.29 6.70
N GLU A 192 -34.29 9.36 6.56
CA GLU A 192 -34.97 8.75 7.72
C GLU A 192 -34.04 7.87 8.56
N GLU A 193 -33.05 7.24 7.92
CA GLU A 193 -32.07 6.38 8.59
C GLU A 193 -31.05 7.20 9.37
N LEU A 194 -30.54 8.29 8.80
CA LEU A 194 -29.65 9.23 9.51
C LEU A 194 -30.34 9.89 10.70
N GLN A 195 -31.63 10.22 10.59
CA GLN A 195 -32.40 10.79 11.71
C GLN A 195 -32.51 9.80 12.88
N LYS A 196 -32.72 8.51 12.61
CA LYS A 196 -32.77 7.47 13.65
C LYS A 196 -31.41 7.28 14.33
N LEU A 197 -30.32 7.31 13.56
CA LEU A 197 -28.96 7.19 14.09
C LEU A 197 -28.58 8.40 14.95
N LEU A 198 -29.00 9.60 14.56
CA LEU A 198 -28.85 10.82 15.35
C LEU A 198 -29.58 10.72 16.69
N ASP A 199 -30.86 10.36 16.69
CA ASP A 199 -31.68 10.23 17.90
C ASP A 199 -31.11 9.16 18.85
N GLN A 200 -30.60 8.05 18.30
CA GLN A 200 -29.96 7.00 19.08
C GLN A 200 -28.62 7.46 19.68
N ALA A 201 -27.79 8.17 18.91
CA ALA A 201 -26.52 8.68 19.40
C ALA A 201 -26.70 9.72 20.54
N VAL A 202 -27.73 10.57 20.46
CA VAL A 202 -28.08 11.51 21.54
C VAL A 202 -28.56 10.77 22.79
N LYS A 203 -29.37 9.71 22.62
CA LYS A 203 -29.87 8.88 23.73
C LYS A 203 -28.76 8.10 24.44
N GLU A 204 -27.71 7.73 23.71
CA GLU A 204 -26.54 7.01 24.22
C GLU A 204 -25.39 7.95 24.64
N GLU A 205 -25.63 9.26 24.69
CA GLU A 205 -24.65 10.31 25.05
C GLU A 205 -23.37 10.31 24.16
N ARG A 206 -23.48 9.79 22.94
CA ARG A 206 -22.41 9.77 21.92
C ARG A 206 -22.42 11.02 21.06
N TYR A 207 -22.02 12.15 21.65
CA TYR A 207 -22.14 13.48 21.01
C TYR A 207 -21.26 13.68 19.77
N GLU A 208 -20.11 13.00 19.66
CA GLU A 208 -19.26 13.08 18.47
C GLU A 208 -19.91 12.40 17.24
N ASP A 209 -20.58 11.27 17.45
CA ASP A 209 -21.33 10.57 16.41
C ASP A 209 -22.58 11.38 16.02
N ALA A 210 -23.28 11.97 17.00
CA ALA A 210 -24.43 12.83 16.76
C ALA A 210 -24.08 14.08 15.92
N ALA A 211 -22.92 14.70 16.15
CA ALA A 211 -22.46 15.83 15.34
C ALA A 211 -22.24 15.44 13.88
N LYS A 212 -21.63 14.27 13.61
CA LYS A 212 -21.42 13.75 12.25
C LYS A 212 -22.74 13.49 11.53
N TYR A 213 -23.70 12.81 12.18
CA TYR A 213 -24.99 12.52 11.56
C TYR A 213 -25.81 13.78 11.28
N ARG A 214 -25.70 14.82 12.13
CA ARG A 214 -26.33 16.13 11.89
C ARG A 214 -25.72 16.83 10.69
N ASP A 215 -24.39 16.89 10.60
CA ASP A 215 -23.70 17.56 9.49
C ASP A 215 -23.97 16.83 8.14
N GLU A 216 -24.12 15.50 8.16
CA GLU A 216 -24.55 14.72 6.99
C GLU A 216 -26.03 14.97 6.60
N LEU A 217 -26.92 15.18 7.59
CA LEU A 217 -28.33 15.54 7.36
C LEU A 217 -28.47 16.93 6.72
N ASP A 218 -27.67 17.90 7.15
CA ASP A 218 -27.68 19.26 6.59
C ASP A 218 -27.22 19.26 5.12
N ASN A 219 -26.18 18.48 4.79
CA ASN A 219 -25.69 18.29 3.42
C ASN A 219 -26.72 17.61 2.48
N LEU A 220 -27.72 16.91 3.03
CA LEU A 220 -28.81 16.28 2.28
C LEU A 220 -30.04 17.19 2.09
N THR A 221 -30.00 18.41 2.63
CA THR A 221 -31.14 19.34 2.64
C THR A 221 -30.89 20.61 1.79
N GLU A 222 -29.67 20.79 1.27
CA GLU A 222 -29.30 21.76 0.21
C GLU A 222 -29.43 21.17 -1.20
#